data_AF-A0A6M0AFF8-F1
#
_entry.id   AF-A0A6M0AFF8-F1
#
_cell.length_a   1.000
_cell.length_b   1.000
_cell.length_c   1.000
_cell.angle_alpha   90.00
_cell.angle_beta   90.00
_cell.angle_gamma   90.00
#
_symmetry.space_group_name_H-M   'P 1'
#
loop_
_entity.id
_entity.type
_entity.pdbx_description
1 polymer ?
#
loop_
_entity_poly.entity_id
_entity_poly.type
_entity_poly.pdbx_seq_one_letter_code
_entity_poly.pdbx_strand_id
1 'polypeptide(L)'
;MKDTETTLTKAFTIILNYLDANLEPDPKVVNYQTANDLKEKLDLTLPDEGVALEALIPIVESYLNYSVRTGSTQFFNLLFSGSSIPGIIAEMVTSATNTTMHTYDVAPVATLMEIELIKQLNSLVGFNPGEGLI
;
A
#
# COMPACT_ATOMS: atom_id res chain seq x y z
N MET A 1 -24.31 0.58 -1.31
CA MET A 1 -23.68 1.81 -0.77
C MET A 1 -23.44 1.72 0.73
N LYS A 2 -24.46 1.52 1.59
CA LYS A 2 -24.23 1.35 3.05
C LYS A 2 -23.31 0.17 3.40
N ASP A 3 -23.47 -0.95 2.71
CA ASP A 3 -22.64 -2.14 2.93
C ASP A 3 -21.18 -1.90 2.47
N THR A 4 -21.02 -1.24 1.32
CA THR A 4 -19.71 -0.79 0.81
C THR A 4 -18.99 0.14 1.79
N GLU A 5 -19.68 1.16 2.29
CA GLU A 5 -19.12 2.12 3.26
C GLU A 5 -18.74 1.42 4.57
N THR A 6 -19.61 0.53 5.05
CA THR A 6 -19.36 -0.25 6.27
C THR A 6 -18.12 -1.13 6.12
N THR A 7 -18.00 -1.83 4.99
CA THR A 7 -16.87 -2.74 4.73
C THR A 7 -15.56 -1.97 4.51
N LEU A 8 -15.59 -0.85 3.78
CA LEU A 8 -14.42 0.03 3.66
C LEU A 8 -13.98 0.57 5.02
N THR A 9 -14.91 1.05 5.85
CA THR A 9 -14.59 1.57 7.19
C THR A 9 -13.92 0.50 8.05
N LYS A 10 -14.44 -0.73 8.03
CA LYS A 10 -13.83 -1.86 8.74
C LYS A 10 -12.42 -2.16 8.23
N ALA A 11 -12.22 -2.20 6.92
CA ALA A 11 -10.90 -2.42 6.32
C ALA A 11 -9.91 -1.32 6.74
N PHE A 12 -10.32 -0.05 6.73
CA PHE A 12 -9.50 1.05 7.22
C PHE A 12 -9.16 0.91 8.69
N THR A 13 -10.10 0.52 9.55
CA THR A 13 -9.80 0.27 10.98
C THR A 13 -8.74 -0.82 11.16
N ILE A 14 -8.84 -1.91 10.40
CA ILE A 14 -7.84 -3.00 10.43
C ILE A 14 -6.46 -2.50 9.99
N ILE A 15 -6.41 -1.71 8.90
CA ILE A 15 -5.16 -1.14 8.38
C ILE A 15 -4.55 -0.18 9.40
N LEU A 16 -5.34 0.71 10.01
CA LEU A 16 -4.85 1.64 11.03
C LEU A 16 -4.25 0.89 12.23
N ASN A 17 -4.96 -0.10 12.76
CA ASN A 17 -4.45 -0.93 13.86
C ASN A 17 -3.15 -1.66 13.46
N TYR A 18 -3.04 -2.12 12.22
CA TYR A 18 -1.83 -2.76 11.70
C TYR A 18 -0.64 -1.79 11.63
N LEU A 19 -0.88 -0.55 11.17
CA LEU A 19 0.13 0.50 11.08
C LEU A 19 0.62 0.92 12.47
N ASP A 20 -0.30 1.13 13.42
CA ASP A 20 0.04 1.47 14.80
C ASP A 20 0.89 0.37 15.43
N ALA A 21 0.50 -0.90 15.24
CA ALA A 21 1.27 -2.03 15.73
C ALA A 21 2.70 -2.07 15.17
N ASN A 22 2.95 -1.61 13.93
CA ASN A 22 4.31 -1.60 13.38
C ASN A 22 5.27 -0.66 14.12
N LEU A 23 4.74 0.34 14.83
CA LEU A 23 5.55 1.29 15.61
C LEU A 23 5.95 0.71 16.98
N GLU A 24 5.26 -0.32 17.44
CA GLU A 24 5.54 -0.98 18.71
C GLU A 24 6.71 -1.97 18.59
N PRO A 25 7.51 -2.17 19.66
CA PRO A 25 8.61 -3.14 19.68
C PRO A 25 8.15 -4.60 19.87
N ASP A 26 6.91 -4.81 20.29
CA ASP A 26 6.38 -6.14 20.66
C ASP A 26 5.98 -7.05 19.47
N PRO A 27 5.29 -6.57 18.42
CA PRO A 27 4.85 -7.48 17.37
C PRO A 27 6.01 -8.04 16.56
N LYS A 28 5.95 -9.35 16.31
CA LYS A 28 6.91 -10.04 15.44
C LYS A 28 6.94 -9.38 14.06
N VAL A 29 8.15 -9.09 13.58
CA VAL A 29 8.39 -8.59 12.20
C VAL A 29 7.74 -9.49 11.15
N VAL A 30 7.67 -10.80 11.41
CA VAL A 30 6.91 -11.74 10.59
C VAL A 30 6.39 -12.88 11.46
N ASN A 31 5.12 -13.25 11.26
CA ASN A 31 4.59 -14.52 11.76
C ASN A 31 4.94 -15.63 10.77
N TYR A 32 6.20 -16.07 10.80
CA TYR A 32 6.73 -17.01 9.81
C TYR A 32 5.96 -18.33 9.78
N GLN A 33 5.68 -18.78 8.56
CA GLN A 33 5.06 -20.05 8.21
C GLN A 33 5.74 -20.58 6.94
N THR A 34 5.81 -21.90 6.76
CA THR A 34 6.29 -22.42 5.48
C THR A 34 5.25 -22.20 4.38
N ALA A 35 5.67 -22.27 3.12
CA ALA A 35 4.73 -22.15 1.99
C ALA A 35 3.63 -23.23 2.01
N ASN A 36 3.94 -24.43 2.51
CA ASN A 36 2.95 -25.50 2.65
C ASN A 36 1.96 -25.18 3.77
N ASP A 37 2.45 -24.73 4.94
CA ASP A 37 1.57 -24.34 6.06
C ASP A 37 0.63 -23.20 5.65
N LEU A 38 1.10 -22.23 4.87
CA LEU A 38 0.24 -21.13 4.39
C LEU A 38 -0.83 -21.60 3.40
N LYS A 39 -0.50 -22.54 2.51
CA LYS A 39 -1.50 -23.13 1.59
C LYS A 39 -2.58 -23.91 2.31
N GLU A 40 -2.25 -24.53 3.44
CA GLU A 40 -3.22 -25.24 4.28
C GLU A 40 -4.07 -24.28 5.13
N LYS A 41 -3.51 -23.12 5.51
CA LYS A 41 -4.18 -22.12 6.35
C LYS A 41 -5.00 -21.10 5.59
N LEU A 42 -4.61 -20.77 4.35
CA LEU A 42 -5.23 -19.75 3.53
C LEU A 42 -6.01 -20.43 2.41
N ASP A 43 -7.31 -20.17 2.33
CA ASP A 43 -8.09 -20.51 1.15
C ASP A 43 -7.73 -19.50 0.03
N LEU A 44 -6.88 -19.96 -0.89
CA LEU A 44 -6.44 -19.19 -2.07
C LEU A 44 -7.24 -19.57 -3.32
N THR A 45 -8.29 -20.38 -3.18
CA THR A 45 -9.11 -20.79 -4.33
C THR A 45 -10.01 -19.65 -4.77
N LEU A 46 -10.29 -19.58 -6.07
CA LEU A 46 -11.24 -18.64 -6.62
C LEU A 46 -12.58 -19.38 -6.82
N PRO A 47 -13.66 -18.97 -6.15
CA PRO A 47 -14.97 -19.58 -6.35
C PRO A 47 -15.52 -19.25 -7.74
N ASP A 48 -16.34 -20.15 -8.29
CA ASP A 48 -17.02 -19.94 -9.58
C ASP A 48 -18.04 -18.77 -9.53
N GLU A 49 -18.59 -18.50 -8.34
CA GLU A 49 -19.49 -17.39 -8.07
C GLU A 49 -18.81 -16.33 -7.20
N GLY A 50 -19.21 -15.06 -7.38
CA GLY A 50 -18.70 -13.96 -6.57
C GLY A 50 -19.12 -14.07 -5.10
N VAL A 51 -18.27 -13.55 -4.21
CA VAL A 51 -18.56 -13.45 -2.77
C VAL A 51 -19.05 -12.06 -2.39
N ALA A 52 -19.75 -11.96 -1.26
CA ALA A 52 -20.11 -10.68 -0.68
C ALA A 52 -18.86 -9.87 -0.31
N LEU A 53 -18.93 -8.54 -0.40
CA LEU A 53 -17.78 -7.67 -0.16
C LEU A 53 -17.22 -7.84 1.26
N GLU A 54 -18.09 -8.13 2.23
CA GLU A 54 -17.76 -8.39 3.63
C GLU A 54 -16.83 -9.59 3.80
N ALA A 55 -16.85 -10.54 2.86
CA ALA A 55 -15.96 -11.70 2.86
C ALA A 55 -14.48 -11.31 2.64
N LEU A 56 -14.20 -10.09 2.16
CA LEU A 56 -12.84 -9.58 2.05
C LEU A 56 -12.19 -9.29 3.41
N ILE A 57 -12.97 -9.00 4.45
CA ILE A 57 -12.43 -8.64 5.77
C ILE A 57 -11.53 -9.73 6.36
N PRO A 58 -11.97 -11.00 6.52
CA PRO A 58 -11.10 -12.05 7.03
C PRO A 58 -9.89 -12.33 6.13
N ILE A 59 -10.02 -12.07 4.82
CA ILE A 59 -8.91 -12.21 3.85
C ILE A 59 -7.85 -11.14 4.12
N VAL A 60 -8.25 -9.87 4.33
CA VAL A 60 -7.36 -8.76 4.66
C VAL A 60 -6.65 -9.03 5.99
N GLU A 61 -7.37 -9.46 7.02
CA GLU A 61 -6.78 -9.81 8.32
C GLU A 61 -5.74 -10.92 8.20
N SER A 62 -6.07 -11.99 7.46
CA SER A 62 -5.17 -13.12 7.22
C SER A 62 -3.93 -12.69 6.44
N TYR A 63 -4.11 -11.90 5.39
CA TYR A 63 -3.02 -11.36 4.59
C TYR A 63 -2.05 -10.53 5.45
N LEU A 64 -2.57 -9.60 6.26
CA LEU A 64 -1.75 -8.75 7.13
C LEU A 64 -1.05 -9.54 8.24
N ASN A 65 -1.69 -10.57 8.79
CA ASN A 65 -1.14 -11.40 9.87
C ASN A 65 0.10 -12.20 9.44
N TYR A 66 0.11 -12.71 8.20
CA TYR A 66 1.22 -13.51 7.67
C TYR A 66 2.19 -12.72 6.80
N SER A 67 1.87 -11.46 6.48
CA SER A 67 2.77 -10.56 5.76
C SER A 67 3.95 -10.14 6.63
N VAL A 68 5.12 -9.94 5.99
CA VAL A 68 6.26 -9.30 6.63
C VAL A 68 5.91 -7.84 6.93
N ARG A 69 6.09 -7.41 8.17
CA ARG A 69 5.90 -6.03 8.63
C ARG A 69 7.13 -5.19 8.24
N THR A 70 7.20 -4.79 6.97
CA THR A 70 8.27 -3.92 6.46
C THR A 70 8.27 -2.54 7.12
N GLY A 71 7.12 -2.11 7.64
CA GLY A 71 6.98 -0.88 8.44
C GLY A 71 7.50 -1.00 9.88
N SER A 72 7.87 -2.19 10.34
CA SER A 72 8.32 -2.41 11.71
C SER A 72 9.64 -1.68 12.00
N THR A 73 9.74 -1.08 13.19
CA THR A 73 11.00 -0.49 13.71
C THR A 73 12.14 -1.50 13.83
N GLN A 74 11.84 -2.81 13.73
CA GLN A 74 12.80 -3.91 13.81
C GLN A 74 13.09 -4.56 12.44
N PHE A 75 12.56 -4.01 11.33
CA PHE A 75 12.80 -4.54 9.99
C PHE A 75 14.02 -3.87 9.33
N PHE A 76 15.07 -4.67 9.09
CA PHE A 76 16.34 -4.21 8.50
C PHE A 76 16.80 -5.05 7.30
N ASN A 77 15.89 -5.83 6.70
CA ASN A 77 16.26 -6.82 5.69
C ASN A 77 16.52 -6.23 4.30
N LEU A 78 16.01 -5.04 4.01
CA LEU A 78 16.06 -4.41 2.68
C LEU A 78 16.57 -2.97 2.76
N LEU A 79 16.81 -2.35 1.60
CA LEU A 79 17.22 -0.95 1.46
C LEU A 79 16.07 0.05 1.72
N PHE A 80 14.90 -0.45 2.10
CA PHE A 80 13.76 0.35 2.56
C PHE A 80 13.17 -0.28 3.83
N SER A 81 12.59 0.56 4.67
CA SER A 81 11.87 0.18 5.89
C SER A 81 10.99 1.35 6.34
N GLY A 82 10.02 1.06 7.18
CA GLY A 82 9.06 2.05 7.67
C GLY A 82 7.93 2.32 6.67
N SER A 83 6.95 3.10 7.13
CA SER A 83 5.80 3.53 6.33
C SER A 83 5.56 5.02 6.54
N SER A 84 5.44 5.77 5.44
CA SER A 84 5.14 7.20 5.46
C SER A 84 3.63 7.43 5.31
N ILE A 85 2.99 8.09 6.28
CA ILE A 85 1.56 8.43 6.21
C ILE A 85 1.23 9.24 4.93
N PRO A 86 2.01 10.26 4.53
CA PRO A 86 1.84 10.90 3.23
C PRO A 86 1.87 9.93 2.04
N GLY A 87 2.77 8.94 2.06
CA GLY A 87 2.88 7.93 1.00
C GLY A 87 1.63 7.04 0.91
N ILE A 88 1.14 6.57 2.06
CA ILE A 88 -0.09 5.77 2.14
C ILE A 88 -1.31 6.56 1.61
N ILE A 89 -1.45 7.83 2.00
CA ILE A 89 -2.53 8.69 1.49
C ILE A 89 -2.40 8.86 -0.03
N ALA A 90 -1.18 9.08 -0.54
CA ALA A 90 -0.95 9.21 -1.98
C ALA A 90 -1.30 7.93 -2.74
N GLU A 91 -0.96 6.74 -2.22
CA GLU A 91 -1.35 5.45 -2.80
C GLU A 91 -2.87 5.28 -2.84
N MET A 92 -3.57 5.64 -1.77
CA MET A 92 -5.04 5.59 -1.71
C MET A 92 -5.68 6.52 -2.75
N VAL A 93 -5.21 7.76 -2.88
CA VAL A 93 -5.70 8.71 -3.87
C VAL A 93 -5.41 8.22 -5.29
N THR A 94 -4.21 7.68 -5.52
CA THR A 94 -3.81 7.14 -6.83
C THR A 94 -4.70 5.94 -7.21
N SER A 95 -4.94 5.02 -6.28
CA SER A 95 -5.84 3.89 -6.51
C SER A 95 -7.29 4.32 -6.74
N ALA A 96 -7.78 5.33 -6.01
CA ALA A 96 -9.15 5.82 -6.15
C ALA A 96 -9.40 6.56 -7.47
N THR A 97 -8.38 7.25 -7.98
CA THR A 97 -8.46 7.99 -9.24
C THR A 97 -8.21 7.11 -10.47
N ASN A 98 -7.41 6.04 -10.33
CA ASN A 98 -7.14 5.03 -11.34
C ASN A 98 -6.82 5.64 -12.73
N THR A 99 -6.03 6.71 -12.75
CA THR A 99 -5.59 7.39 -13.98
C THR A 99 -4.25 6.86 -14.47
N THR A 100 -3.83 7.31 -15.65
CA THR A 100 -2.56 6.93 -16.29
C THR A 100 -1.81 8.19 -16.70
N MET A 101 -0.47 8.17 -16.67
CA MET A 101 0.37 9.36 -16.85
C MET A 101 0.78 9.66 -18.30
N HIS A 102 0.07 9.13 -19.31
CA HIS A 102 0.53 9.20 -20.70
C HIS A 102 0.27 10.54 -21.41
N THR A 103 -0.77 11.29 -21.00
CA THR A 103 -1.00 12.65 -21.52
C THR A 103 -1.53 13.58 -20.42
N TYR A 104 -1.33 14.88 -20.65
CA TYR A 104 -1.88 15.92 -19.80
C TYR A 104 -3.41 15.84 -19.69
N ASP A 105 -4.11 15.50 -20.77
CA ASP A 105 -5.58 15.46 -20.78
C ASP A 105 -6.17 14.42 -19.82
N VAL A 106 -5.45 13.33 -19.54
CA VAL A 106 -5.92 12.27 -18.63
C VAL A 106 -5.37 12.41 -17.20
N ALA A 107 -4.23 13.08 -17.03
CA ALA A 107 -3.57 13.25 -15.72
C ALA A 107 -3.00 14.66 -15.51
N PRO A 108 -3.81 15.73 -15.61
CA PRO A 108 -3.30 17.10 -15.67
C PRO A 108 -2.60 17.51 -14.37
N VAL A 109 -3.18 17.16 -13.22
CA VAL A 109 -2.62 17.50 -11.90
C VAL A 109 -1.32 16.73 -11.65
N ALA A 110 -1.32 15.42 -11.91
CA ALA A 110 -0.16 14.58 -11.68
C ALA A 110 0.99 14.94 -12.65
N THR A 111 0.69 15.33 -13.90
CA THR A 111 1.69 15.85 -14.85
C THR A 111 2.41 17.08 -14.30
N LEU A 112 1.67 18.05 -13.75
CA LEU A 112 2.28 19.25 -13.16
C LEU A 112 3.10 18.92 -11.90
N MET A 113 2.65 17.97 -11.09
CA MET A 113 3.39 17.51 -9.91
C MET A 113 4.72 16.85 -10.31
N GLU A 114 4.72 16.00 -11.34
CA GLU A 114 5.91 15.34 -11.85
C GLU A 114 6.93 16.36 -12.41
N ILE A 115 6.48 17.34 -13.18
CA ILE A 115 7.34 18.42 -13.71
C ILE A 115 8.06 19.16 -12.56
N GLU A 116 7.33 19.52 -11.50
CA GLU A 116 7.96 20.19 -10.35
C GLU A 116 8.90 19.24 -9.59
N LEU A 117 8.56 17.97 -9.43
CA LEU A 117 9.42 16.98 -8.79
C LEU A 117 10.75 16.79 -9.56
N ILE A 118 10.69 16.63 -10.88
CA ILE A 118 11.86 16.51 -11.77
C ILE A 118 12.74 17.75 -11.64
N LYS A 119 12.14 18.94 -11.62
CA LYS A 119 12.88 20.19 -11.43
C LYS A 119 13.60 20.25 -10.08
N GLN A 120 12.94 19.82 -9.00
CA GLN A 120 13.57 19.75 -7.67
C GLN A 120 14.70 18.71 -7.61
N LEU A 121 14.49 17.52 -8.18
CA LEU A 121 15.53 16.48 -8.25
C LEU A 121 16.76 16.94 -9.05
N ASN A 122 16.54 17.55 -10.21
CA ASN A 122 17.60 18.14 -11.03
C ASN A 122 18.36 19.24 -10.27
N SER A 123 17.65 20.09 -9.53
CA SER A 123 18.28 21.12 -8.68
C SER A 123 19.14 20.53 -7.56
N LEU A 124 18.74 19.41 -6.95
CA LEU A 124 19.51 18.74 -5.90
C LEU A 124 20.80 18.11 -6.44
N VAL A 125 20.74 17.57 -7.66
CA VAL A 125 21.91 16.98 -8.33
C VAL A 125 22.83 18.06 -8.92
N GLY A 126 22.30 19.25 -9.23
CA GLY A 126 23.03 20.35 -9.85
C GLY A 126 22.90 20.39 -11.39
N PHE A 127 21.89 19.73 -11.94
CA PHE A 127 21.58 19.79 -13.38
C PHE A 127 20.62 20.95 -13.64
N ASN A 128 21.12 22.03 -14.24
CA ASN A 128 20.30 23.19 -14.58
C ASN A 128 20.71 23.80 -15.93
N PRO A 129 19.90 23.67 -17.00
CA PRO A 129 18.63 22.95 -17.05
C PRO A 129 18.81 21.42 -17.06
N GLY A 130 17.81 20.69 -16.57
CA GLY A 130 17.74 19.22 -16.60
C GLY A 130 16.34 18.76 -16.99
N GLU A 131 16.27 17.60 -17.63
CA GLU A 131 15.02 16.92 -18.03
C GLU A 131 14.90 15.58 -17.29
N GLY A 132 13.74 14.93 -17.34
CA GLY A 132 13.51 13.65 -16.67
C GLY A 132 12.10 13.10 -16.90
N LEU A 133 11.86 11.92 -16.35
CA LEU A 133 10.57 11.22 -16.30
C LEU A 133 10.59 10.33 -15.04
N ILE A 134 9.44 10.14 -14.38
CA ILE A 134 9.31 9.32 -13.16
C ILE A 134 8.21 8.28 -13.35
#